data_AF-A0AA51S6U6-F1
#
_entry.id   AF-A0AA51S6U6-F1
#
_cell.length_a   1.000
_cell.length_b   1.000
_cell.length_c   1.000
_cell.angle_alpha   90.00
_cell.angle_beta   90.00
_cell.angle_gamma   90.00
#
_symmetry.space_group_name_H-M   'P 1'
#
loop_
_entity.id
_entity.type
_entity.pdbx_description
1 polymer ?
#
loop_
_entity_poly.entity_id
_entity_poly.type
_entity_poly.pdbx_seq_one_letter_code
_entity_poly.pdbx_strand_id
1 'polypeptide(L)'
;MWFWIKHLSLAAGLIILAVYFLLGDGPVFDFKESNNAAAQGLSRFYSSIRNKVSDEQGKFVLQLKKPEQTLERVLAERMRIIEPIPKTWTGKIEPRRFENGSTLKKALSQYASNEGIELYWYLSKDYVVKDHFRVDSNFTSTLYQVGRAINDDFENEVYTYLCHKQRAAVITELPSEFVRTNCLQLKT
;
A
#
# COMPACT_ATOMS: atom_id res chain seq x y z
N MET A 1 30.64 -43.70 -42.02
CA MET A 1 31.13 -43.59 -40.62
C MET A 1 31.75 -42.23 -40.26
N TRP A 2 32.08 -41.37 -41.23
CA TRP A 2 32.73 -40.06 -40.98
C TRP A 2 31.83 -39.04 -40.26
N PHE A 3 30.52 -39.08 -40.49
CA PHE A 3 29.55 -38.13 -39.92
C PHE A 3 29.55 -38.15 -38.39
N TRP A 4 29.47 -39.33 -37.78
CA TRP A 4 29.43 -39.48 -36.33
C TRP A 4 30.72 -39.02 -35.65
N ILE A 5 31.89 -39.26 -36.26
CA ILE A 5 33.19 -38.87 -35.71
C ILE A 5 33.32 -37.34 -35.60
N LYS A 6 32.82 -36.58 -36.59
CA LYS A 6 32.84 -35.11 -36.58
C LYS A 6 31.94 -34.51 -35.49
N HIS A 7 30.76 -35.12 -35.27
CA HIS A 7 29.84 -34.62 -34.25
C HIS A 7 30.29 -35.01 -32.83
N LEU A 8 30.87 -36.21 -32.67
CA LEU A 8 31.41 -36.65 -31.38
C LEU A 8 32.64 -35.82 -30.96
N SER A 9 33.51 -35.44 -31.91
CA SER A 9 34.65 -34.57 -31.60
C SER A 9 34.23 -33.15 -31.23
N LEU A 10 33.20 -32.60 -31.90
CA LEU A 10 32.67 -31.27 -31.59
C LEU A 10 31.96 -31.26 -30.21
N ALA A 11 31.21 -32.31 -29.89
CA ALA A 11 30.58 -32.46 -28.58
C ALA A 11 31.64 -32.58 -27.47
N ALA A 12 32.69 -33.37 -27.68
CA ALA A 12 33.79 -33.48 -26.73
C ALA A 12 34.51 -32.13 -26.52
N GLY A 13 34.72 -31.36 -27.59
CA GLY A 13 35.30 -30.02 -27.51
C GLY A 13 34.45 -29.04 -26.68
N LEU A 14 33.13 -29.03 -26.87
CA LEU A 14 32.22 -28.20 -26.09
C LEU A 14 32.18 -28.58 -24.61
N ILE A 15 32.23 -29.88 -24.30
CA ILE A 15 32.27 -30.37 -22.93
C ILE A 15 33.56 -29.93 -22.24
N ILE A 16 34.71 -30.05 -22.92
CA ILE A 16 36.00 -29.60 -22.37
C ILE A 16 35.97 -28.09 -22.09
N LEU A 17 35.41 -27.29 -23.00
CA LEU A 17 35.33 -25.84 -22.86
C LEU A 17 34.39 -25.44 -21.71
N ALA A 18 33.26 -26.16 -21.53
CA ALA A 18 32.37 -25.97 -20.41
C ALA A 18 33.02 -26.33 -19.06
N VAL A 19 33.76 -27.45 -19.01
CA VAL A 19 34.50 -27.85 -17.80
C VAL A 19 35.59 -26.84 -17.46
N TYR A 20 36.31 -26.31 -18.46
CA TYR A 20 37.28 -25.24 -18.26
C TYR A 20 36.63 -23.97 -17.69
N PHE A 21 35.45 -23.60 -18.15
CA PHE A 21 34.72 -22.41 -17.67
C PHE A 21 34.13 -22.59 -16.26
N LEU A 22 33.75 -23.82 -15.89
CA LEU A 22 33.17 -24.14 -14.57
C LEU A 22 34.23 -24.35 -13.48
N LEU A 23 35.43 -24.81 -13.85
CA LEU A 23 36.52 -25.11 -12.91
C LEU A 23 37.62 -24.05 -12.90
N GLY A 24 37.71 -23.19 -13.91
CA GLY A 24 38.55 -22.00 -13.88
C GLY A 24 37.87 -20.91 -13.05
N ASP A 25 38.64 -20.16 -12.26
CA ASP A 25 38.18 -18.89 -11.73
C ASP A 25 37.78 -18.03 -12.93
N GLY A 26 36.46 -17.87 -13.15
CA GLY A 26 35.93 -17.05 -14.22
C GLY A 26 36.52 -15.64 -14.16
N PRO A 27 36.45 -14.84 -15.24
CA PRO A 27 36.96 -13.48 -15.21
C PRO A 27 36.30 -12.73 -14.05
N VAL A 28 37.08 -12.50 -12.99
CA VAL A 28 36.71 -11.61 -11.91
C VAL A 28 36.67 -10.25 -12.55
N PHE A 29 35.47 -9.81 -12.91
CA PHE A 29 35.23 -8.41 -13.25
C PHE A 29 35.51 -7.63 -11.97
N ASP A 30 36.76 -7.18 -11.83
CA ASP A 30 37.14 -6.20 -10.84
C ASP A 30 36.46 -4.90 -11.26
N PHE A 31 35.24 -4.70 -10.76
CA PHE A 31 34.57 -3.41 -10.80
C PHE A 31 35.43 -2.48 -9.96
N LYS A 32 36.45 -1.90 -10.61
CA LYS A 32 37.33 -0.92 -10.00
C LYS A 32 36.43 0.17 -9.44
N GLU A 33 36.28 0.20 -8.11
CA GLU A 33 35.54 1.27 -7.43
C GLU A 33 36.07 2.58 -7.99
N SER A 34 35.21 3.37 -8.61
CA SER A 34 35.68 4.62 -9.20
C SER A 34 36.20 5.48 -8.05
N ASN A 35 37.51 5.74 -8.01
CA ASN A 35 38.15 6.63 -7.03
C ASN A 35 37.80 8.11 -7.26
N ASN A 36 36.73 8.39 -8.00
CA ASN A 36 36.28 9.74 -8.27
C ASN A 36 35.66 10.32 -6.99
N ALA A 37 36.35 11.30 -6.40
CA ALA A 37 35.91 11.99 -5.20
C ALA A 37 34.49 12.59 -5.34
N ALA A 38 34.09 13.02 -6.54
CA ALA A 38 32.74 13.53 -6.80
C ALA A 38 31.68 12.40 -6.74
N ALA A 39 31.98 11.22 -7.30
CA ALA A 39 31.08 10.07 -7.26
C ALA A 39 30.90 9.51 -5.84
N GLN A 40 32.00 9.47 -5.06
CA GLN A 40 31.94 9.08 -3.64
C GLN A 40 31.20 10.11 -2.79
N GLY A 41 31.42 11.41 -3.02
CA GLY A 41 30.69 12.48 -2.34
C GLY A 41 29.19 12.42 -2.59
N LEU A 42 28.79 12.24 -3.86
CA LEU A 42 27.39 12.10 -4.25
C LEU A 42 26.75 10.83 -3.67
N SER A 43 27.46 9.69 -3.71
CA SER A 43 26.98 8.43 -3.14
C SER A 43 26.79 8.52 -1.62
N ARG A 44 27.72 9.17 -0.91
CA ARG A 44 27.61 9.44 0.54
C ARG A 44 26.44 10.38 0.85
N PHE A 45 26.24 11.41 0.04
CA PHE A 45 25.10 12.31 0.18
C PHE A 45 23.77 11.56 0.01
N TYR A 46 23.58 10.83 -1.09
CA TYR A 46 22.35 10.06 -1.32
C TYR A 46 22.12 8.98 -0.27
N SER A 47 23.15 8.27 0.18
CA SER A 47 23.02 7.28 1.26
C SER A 47 22.64 7.94 2.59
N SER A 48 23.24 9.09 2.94
CA SER A 48 22.89 9.82 4.16
C SER A 48 21.45 10.33 4.17
N ILE A 49 20.93 10.80 3.03
CA ILE A 49 19.54 11.22 2.88
C ILE A 49 18.61 10.01 2.95
N ARG A 50 18.91 8.96 2.18
CA ARG A 50 18.11 7.73 2.17
C ARG A 50 17.97 7.12 3.56
N ASN A 51 19.06 7.07 4.33
CA ASN A 51 19.04 6.51 5.68
C ASN A 51 18.19 7.36 6.63
N LYS A 52 18.33 8.70 6.59
CA LYS A 52 17.49 9.60 7.40
C LYS A 52 16.01 9.52 7.05
N VAL A 53 15.68 9.51 5.76
CA VAL A 53 14.29 9.42 5.29
C VAL A 53 13.67 8.08 5.67
N SER A 54 14.42 6.98 5.52
CA SER A 54 13.97 5.64 5.89
C SER A 54 13.67 5.51 7.39
N ASP A 55 14.55 6.04 8.25
CA ASP A 55 14.38 5.97 9.71
C ASP A 55 13.23 6.83 10.23
N GLU A 56 12.91 7.95 9.57
CA GLU A 56 11.79 8.80 9.95
C GLU A 56 10.45 8.30 9.41
N GLN A 57 10.39 7.82 8.16
CA GLN A 57 9.15 7.29 7.56
C GLN A 57 8.66 6.04 8.27
N GLY A 58 9.56 5.13 8.66
CA GLY A 58 9.19 3.89 9.35
C GLY A 58 8.49 4.10 10.71
N LYS A 59 8.65 5.27 11.35
CA LYS A 59 8.07 5.56 12.67
C LYS A 59 6.58 5.89 12.64
N PHE A 60 6.08 6.41 11.51
CA PHE A 60 4.70 6.88 11.40
C PHE A 60 3.82 6.00 10.52
N VAL A 61 4.36 4.90 9.98
CA VAL A 61 3.63 3.95 9.14
C VAL A 61 3.50 2.63 9.90
N LEU A 62 2.25 2.24 10.17
CA LEU A 62 1.92 0.98 10.84
C LEU A 62 1.47 -0.05 9.80
N GLN A 63 2.20 -1.15 9.70
CA GLN A 63 1.79 -2.28 8.87
C GLN A 63 0.65 -3.04 9.55
N LEU A 64 -0.48 -3.16 8.85
CA LEU A 64 -1.65 -3.87 9.34
C LEU A 64 -1.65 -5.31 8.82
N LYS A 65 -2.12 -6.23 9.66
CA LYS A 65 -2.40 -7.60 9.21
C LYS A 65 -3.59 -7.59 8.26
N LYS A 66 -3.52 -8.42 7.23
CA LYS A 66 -4.65 -8.66 6.32
C LYS A 66 -5.86 -9.16 7.14
N PRO A 67 -7.06 -8.57 6.98
CA PRO A 67 -8.26 -9.05 7.66
C PRO A 67 -8.57 -10.51 7.31
N GLU A 68 -9.02 -11.30 8.29
CA GLU A 68 -9.43 -12.69 8.09
C GLU A 68 -10.66 -12.82 7.19
N GLN A 69 -11.53 -11.81 7.22
CA GLN A 69 -12.81 -11.80 6.53
C GLN A 69 -12.73 -10.90 5.31
N THR A 70 -13.29 -11.36 4.19
CA THR A 70 -13.41 -10.52 2.98
C THR A 70 -14.39 -9.39 3.23
N LEU A 71 -14.14 -8.26 2.56
CA LEU A 71 -14.99 -7.07 2.66
C LEU A 71 -16.45 -7.35 2.24
N GLU A 72 -16.63 -8.16 1.19
CA GLU A 72 -17.96 -8.59 0.75
C GLU A 72 -18.72 -9.34 1.84
N ARG A 73 -18.05 -10.28 2.51
CA ARG A 73 -18.68 -11.10 3.55
C ARG A 73 -19.15 -10.25 4.73
N VAL A 74 -18.29 -9.37 5.25
CA VAL A 74 -18.65 -8.52 6.40
C VAL A 74 -19.76 -7.54 6.07
N LEU A 75 -19.78 -6.99 4.85
CA LEU A 75 -20.85 -6.10 4.40
C LEU A 75 -22.18 -6.84 4.17
N ALA A 76 -22.14 -8.05 3.60
CA ALA A 76 -23.32 -8.87 3.39
C ALA A 76 -23.96 -9.33 4.71
N GLU A 77 -23.14 -9.70 5.69
CA GLU A 77 -23.60 -10.03 7.05
C GLU A 77 -24.24 -8.81 7.72
N ARG A 78 -23.59 -7.65 7.66
CA ARG A 78 -24.09 -6.41 8.26
C ARG A 78 -25.41 -5.93 7.65
N MET A 79 -25.59 -6.13 6.34
CA MET A 79 -26.82 -5.77 5.64
C MET A 79 -28.07 -6.47 6.21
N ARG A 80 -27.90 -7.64 6.84
CA ARG A 80 -29.03 -8.42 7.39
C ARG A 80 -29.50 -7.93 8.77
N ILE A 81 -28.64 -7.21 9.49
CA ILE A 81 -28.85 -6.86 10.90
C ILE A 81 -29.08 -5.36 11.12
N ILE A 82 -28.80 -4.52 10.13
CA ILE A 82 -28.84 -3.06 10.26
C ILE A 82 -29.83 -2.43 9.27
N GLU A 83 -30.57 -1.44 9.75
CA GLU A 83 -31.43 -0.60 8.92
C GLU A 83 -30.60 0.35 8.02
N PRO A 84 -30.93 0.45 6.72
CA PRO A 84 -30.25 1.37 5.80
C PRO A 84 -30.34 2.84 6.19
N ILE A 85 -29.31 3.62 5.83
CA ILE A 85 -29.37 5.08 5.83
C ILE A 85 -29.75 5.62 4.43
N PRO A 86 -30.25 6.87 4.35
CA PRO A 86 -30.47 7.54 3.08
C PRO A 86 -29.19 7.57 2.23
N LYS A 87 -29.34 7.41 0.91
CA LYS A 87 -28.22 7.52 -0.04
C LYS A 87 -27.54 8.90 -0.01
N THR A 88 -28.27 9.93 0.40
CA THR A 88 -27.82 11.32 0.50
C THR A 88 -27.14 11.64 1.83
N TRP A 89 -26.99 10.66 2.73
CA TRP A 89 -26.33 10.86 4.00
C TRP A 89 -24.84 11.15 3.79
N THR A 90 -24.34 12.21 4.42
CA THR A 90 -22.92 12.63 4.34
C THR A 90 -22.27 12.80 5.73
N GLY A 91 -23.09 12.75 6.78
CA GLY A 91 -22.71 13.03 8.15
C GLY A 91 -22.80 14.51 8.54
N LYS A 92 -22.55 14.81 9.81
CA LYS A 92 -22.64 16.16 10.37
C LYS A 92 -21.46 17.02 9.92
N ILE A 93 -21.71 18.31 9.67
CA ILE A 93 -20.63 19.28 9.45
C ILE A 93 -20.08 19.67 10.81
N GLU A 94 -18.85 19.26 11.11
CA GLU A 94 -18.19 19.53 12.39
C GLU A 94 -16.66 19.52 12.24
N PRO A 95 -15.94 20.21 13.14
CA PRO A 95 -14.48 20.18 13.16
C PRO A 95 -13.94 18.82 13.61
N ARG A 96 -13.44 18.00 12.67
CA ARG A 96 -12.79 16.71 12.97
C ARG A 96 -11.29 16.89 13.16
N ARG A 97 -10.81 16.64 14.39
CA ARG A 97 -9.41 16.83 14.82
C ARG A 97 -8.62 15.53 14.89
N PHE A 98 -7.54 15.47 14.13
CA PHE A 98 -6.60 14.37 14.15
C PHE A 98 -5.45 14.73 15.09
N GLU A 99 -5.43 14.09 16.25
CA GLU A 99 -4.48 14.39 17.33
C GLU A 99 -3.12 13.73 17.09
N ASN A 100 -2.04 14.38 17.52
CA ASN A 100 -0.68 13.85 17.43
C ASN A 100 -0.58 12.48 18.15
N GLY A 101 0.06 11.52 17.50
CA GLY A 101 0.28 10.16 18.04
C GLY A 101 -0.94 9.24 17.94
N SER A 102 -2.11 9.75 17.53
CA SER A 102 -3.25 8.93 17.14
C SER A 102 -3.06 8.37 15.72
N THR A 103 -3.90 7.42 15.30
CA THR A 103 -3.87 6.91 13.93
C THR A 103 -5.08 7.38 13.12
N LEU A 104 -4.90 7.48 11.80
CA LEU A 104 -5.98 7.86 10.88
C LEU A 104 -7.16 6.90 10.99
N LYS A 105 -6.89 5.59 11.00
CA LYS A 105 -7.93 4.56 11.20
C LYS A 105 -8.68 4.78 12.50
N LYS A 106 -7.96 4.98 13.62
CA LYS A 106 -8.59 5.15 14.94
C LYS A 106 -9.49 6.39 14.99
N ALA A 107 -9.00 7.53 14.51
CA ALA A 107 -9.76 8.77 14.48
C ALA A 107 -11.02 8.65 13.59
N LEU A 108 -10.87 8.15 12.37
CA LEU A 108 -12.00 7.96 11.45
C LEU A 108 -13.01 6.92 11.96
N SER A 109 -12.55 5.83 12.58
CA SER A 109 -13.45 4.86 13.22
C SER A 109 -14.26 5.50 14.34
N GLN A 110 -13.65 6.37 15.15
CA GLN A 110 -14.36 7.09 16.20
C GLN A 110 -15.42 8.03 15.62
N TYR A 111 -15.09 8.82 14.58
CA TYR A 111 -16.05 9.71 13.93
C TYR A 111 -17.20 8.95 13.28
N ALA A 112 -16.90 7.85 12.59
CA ALA A 112 -17.92 6.98 12.02
C ALA A 112 -18.86 6.45 13.12
N SER A 113 -18.29 5.92 14.20
CA SER A 113 -19.03 5.35 15.32
C SER A 113 -19.94 6.39 16.00
N ASN A 114 -19.45 7.61 16.21
CA ASN A 114 -20.23 8.72 16.77
C ASN A 114 -21.48 9.07 15.94
N GLU A 115 -21.45 8.78 14.63
CA GLU A 115 -22.57 8.99 13.71
C GLU A 115 -23.34 7.70 13.38
N GLY A 116 -23.03 6.60 14.08
CA GLY A 116 -23.67 5.30 13.89
C GLY A 116 -23.33 4.65 12.54
N ILE A 117 -22.10 4.85 12.06
CA ILE A 117 -21.52 4.24 10.87
C ILE A 117 -20.34 3.35 11.29
N GLU A 118 -20.21 2.20 10.64
CA GLU A 118 -19.03 1.35 10.80
C GLU A 118 -17.97 1.70 9.77
N LEU A 119 -16.71 1.87 10.19
CA LEU A 119 -15.60 2.05 9.27
C LEU A 119 -14.89 0.72 9.02
N TYR A 120 -14.90 0.27 7.76
CA TYR A 120 -14.10 -0.84 7.28
C TYR A 120 -12.81 -0.34 6.63
N TRP A 121 -11.73 -0.39 7.41
CA TRP A 121 -10.37 -0.08 6.96
C TRP A 121 -9.71 -1.33 6.36
N TYR A 122 -9.74 -1.44 5.03
CA TYR A 122 -9.19 -2.55 4.24
C TYR A 122 -7.95 -2.10 3.45
N LEU A 123 -7.05 -1.43 4.16
CA LEU A 123 -5.72 -1.06 3.66
C LEU A 123 -4.65 -1.84 4.41
N SER A 124 -3.52 -2.08 3.73
CA SER A 124 -2.36 -2.78 4.29
C SER A 124 -1.61 -1.97 5.36
N LYS A 125 -1.82 -0.65 5.41
CA LYS A 125 -1.14 0.29 6.31
C LYS A 125 -2.14 1.19 7.03
N ASP A 126 -1.70 1.73 8.15
CA ASP A 126 -2.31 2.85 8.87
C ASP A 126 -1.21 3.86 9.22
N TYR A 127 -1.59 5.11 9.48
CA TYR A 127 -0.63 6.19 9.65
C TYR A 127 -0.84 6.86 11.00
N VAL A 128 0.27 7.06 11.71
CA VAL A 128 0.33 7.85 12.93
C VAL A 128 0.38 9.32 12.55
N VAL A 129 -0.50 10.12 13.13
CA VAL A 129 -0.56 11.56 12.91
C VAL A 129 0.69 12.19 13.53
N LYS A 130 1.58 12.72 12.68
CA LYS A 130 2.81 13.39 13.12
C LYS A 130 2.53 14.76 13.73
N ASP A 131 1.76 15.59 13.02
CA ASP A 131 1.38 16.93 13.44
C ASP A 131 -0.15 17.00 13.48
N HIS A 132 -0.69 17.58 14.55
CA HIS A 132 -2.14 17.67 14.72
C HIS A 132 -2.75 18.50 13.59
N PHE A 133 -3.89 18.07 13.07
CA PHE A 133 -4.62 18.79 12.03
C PHE A 133 -6.13 18.70 12.21
N ARG A 134 -6.86 19.56 11.51
CA ARG A 134 -8.32 19.66 11.58
C ARG A 134 -8.91 19.69 10.18
N VAL A 135 -10.00 18.95 9.99
CA VAL A 135 -10.82 18.98 8.78
C VAL A 135 -12.21 19.48 9.13
N ASP A 136 -12.57 20.64 8.59
CA ASP A 136 -13.86 21.30 8.83
C ASP A 136 -14.85 20.91 7.70
N SER A 137 -15.41 19.69 7.77
CA SER A 137 -16.32 19.17 6.73
C SER A 137 -17.37 18.21 7.29
N ASN A 138 -18.13 17.54 6.42
CA ASN A 138 -18.92 16.36 6.79
C ASN A 138 -18.05 15.08 6.81
N PHE A 139 -18.58 13.98 7.35
CA PHE A 139 -17.83 12.73 7.51
C PHE A 139 -17.36 12.15 6.17
N THR A 140 -18.24 12.09 5.17
CA THR A 140 -17.89 11.53 3.85
C THR A 140 -16.76 12.30 3.17
N SER A 141 -16.79 13.64 3.24
CA SER A 141 -15.73 14.48 2.69
C SER A 141 -14.43 14.35 3.48
N THR A 142 -14.49 14.24 4.82
CA THR A 142 -13.29 13.96 5.63
C THR A 142 -12.67 12.60 5.25
N LEU A 143 -13.49 11.56 5.11
CA LEU A 143 -13.02 10.24 4.70
C LEU A 143 -12.37 10.27 3.31
N TYR A 144 -13.00 10.94 2.35
CA TYR A 144 -12.45 11.13 1.00
C TYR A 144 -11.12 11.87 1.02
N GLN A 145 -11.03 13.00 1.72
CA GLN A 145 -9.81 13.80 1.84
C GLN A 145 -8.66 13.01 2.47
N VAL A 146 -8.94 12.26 3.54
CA VAL A 146 -7.93 11.41 4.18
C VAL A 146 -7.48 10.29 3.23
N GLY A 147 -8.42 9.60 2.55
CA GLY A 147 -8.08 8.56 1.58
C GLY A 147 -7.23 9.08 0.42
N ARG A 148 -7.53 10.28 -0.08
CA ARG A 148 -6.72 10.96 -1.10
C ARG A 148 -5.34 11.35 -0.60
N ALA A 149 -5.22 11.82 0.63
CA ALA A 149 -3.95 12.26 1.21
C ALA A 149 -2.94 11.11 1.37
N ILE A 150 -3.41 9.88 1.58
CA ILE A 150 -2.57 8.69 1.73
C ILE A 150 -2.44 7.86 0.45
N ASN A 151 -3.09 8.28 -0.65
CA ASN A 151 -3.23 7.48 -1.87
C ASN A 151 -1.88 7.04 -2.46
N ASP A 152 -0.90 7.95 -2.48
CA ASP A 152 0.39 7.72 -3.15
C ASP A 152 1.30 6.76 -2.38
N ASP A 153 0.93 6.38 -1.16
CA ASP A 153 1.67 5.43 -0.32
C ASP A 153 1.21 3.96 -0.54
N PHE A 154 0.23 3.74 -1.43
CA PHE A 154 -0.31 2.41 -1.79
C PHE A 154 0.02 2.03 -3.23
N GLU A 155 0.03 0.73 -3.51
CA GLU A 155 0.32 0.21 -4.85
C GLU A 155 -0.82 0.49 -5.83
N ASN A 156 -2.06 0.49 -5.33
CA ASN A 156 -3.26 0.78 -6.10
C ASN A 156 -3.97 2.03 -5.56
N GLU A 157 -4.82 2.63 -6.40
CA GLU A 157 -5.61 3.80 -6.00
C GLU A 157 -6.47 3.48 -4.77
N VAL A 158 -6.41 4.35 -3.76
CA VAL A 158 -7.19 4.25 -2.54
C VAL A 158 -8.58 4.81 -2.80
N TYR A 159 -9.57 3.92 -2.77
CA TYR A 159 -10.97 4.28 -2.94
C TYR A 159 -11.67 4.38 -1.59
N THR A 160 -12.61 5.32 -1.51
CA THR A 160 -13.50 5.49 -0.36
C THR A 160 -14.96 5.36 -0.80
N TYR A 161 -15.75 4.65 -0.01
CA TYR A 161 -17.16 4.37 -0.34
C TYR A 161 -18.07 4.57 0.87
N LEU A 162 -19.31 4.96 0.59
CA LEU A 162 -20.43 4.89 1.52
C LEU A 162 -21.38 3.76 1.10
N CYS A 163 -21.43 2.71 1.90
CA CYS A 163 -22.33 1.58 1.76
C CYS A 163 -23.61 1.85 2.57
N HIS A 164 -24.53 2.61 1.98
CA HIS A 164 -25.70 3.14 2.68
C HIS A 164 -26.64 2.05 3.22
N LYS A 165 -26.75 0.90 2.55
CA LYS A 165 -27.59 -0.23 3.01
C LYS A 165 -27.00 -0.94 4.22
N GLN A 166 -25.69 -0.83 4.43
CA GLN A 166 -24.95 -1.48 5.51
C GLN A 166 -24.63 -0.52 6.67
N ARG A 167 -24.98 0.78 6.56
CA ARG A 167 -24.49 1.85 7.45
C ARG A 167 -22.99 1.72 7.67
N ALA A 168 -22.27 1.66 6.56
CA ALA A 168 -20.85 1.38 6.57
C ALA A 168 -20.11 2.34 5.64
N ALA A 169 -18.93 2.74 6.07
CA ALA A 169 -17.95 3.44 5.27
C ALA A 169 -16.77 2.52 5.01
N VAL A 170 -16.24 2.54 3.80
CA VAL A 170 -15.19 1.63 3.37
C VAL A 170 -14.04 2.44 2.82
N ILE A 171 -12.82 2.04 3.16
CA ILE A 171 -11.59 2.51 2.51
C ILE A 171 -10.75 1.29 2.10
N THR A 172 -10.41 1.20 0.81
CA THR A 172 -9.74 0.02 0.23
C THR A 172 -9.03 0.37 -1.08
N GLU A 173 -7.94 -0.33 -1.36
CA GLU A 173 -7.23 -0.27 -2.65
C GLU A 173 -7.74 -1.34 -3.65
N LEU A 174 -8.49 -2.34 -3.15
CA LEU A 174 -9.05 -3.45 -3.94
C LEU A 174 -10.58 -3.57 -3.72
N PRO A 175 -11.40 -2.69 -4.31
CA PRO A 175 -12.84 -2.78 -4.15
C PRO A 175 -13.41 -3.96 -4.94
N SER A 176 -14.04 -4.89 -4.22
CA SER A 176 -14.81 -6.01 -4.80
C SER A 176 -15.97 -5.51 -5.68
N GLU A 177 -16.47 -6.38 -6.57
CA GLU A 177 -17.65 -6.09 -7.39
C GLU A 177 -18.86 -5.71 -6.53
N PHE A 178 -19.07 -6.42 -5.42
CA PHE A 178 -20.14 -6.12 -4.48
C PHE A 178 -20.10 -4.67 -3.99
N VAL A 179 -18.92 -4.17 -3.61
CA VAL A 179 -18.71 -2.79 -3.13
C VAL A 179 -18.98 -1.78 -4.24
N ARG A 180 -18.46 -2.03 -5.44
CA ARG A 180 -18.64 -1.14 -6.60
C ARG A 180 -20.11 -0.98 -6.99
N THR A 181 -20.90 -2.05 -6.84
CA THR A 181 -22.33 -2.08 -7.24
C THR A 181 -23.26 -1.60 -6.12
N ASN A 182 -22.95 -1.87 -4.85
CA ASN A 182 -23.85 -1.60 -3.73
C ASN A 182 -23.49 -0.34 -2.92
N CYS A 183 -22.31 0.23 -3.12
CA CYS A 183 -21.84 1.39 -2.38
C CYS A 183 -21.62 2.60 -3.29
N LEU A 184 -21.76 3.79 -2.71
CA LEU A 184 -21.52 5.05 -3.40
C LEU A 184 -20.05 5.42 -3.26
N GLN A 185 -19.34 5.52 -4.38
CA GLN A 185 -17.95 6.00 -4.37
C GLN A 185 -17.92 7.49 -4.00
N LEU A 186 -17.10 7.85 -3.03
CA LEU A 186 -16.91 9.24 -2.61
C LEU A 186 -15.91 9.92 -3.55
N LYS A 187 -16.20 11.17 -3.93
CA LYS A 187 -15.41 11.94 -4.90
C LYS A 187 -15.14 13.39 -4.45
N THR A 188 -15.78 13.88 -3.40
CA THR A 188 -15.65 15.26 -2.89
C THR A 188 -16.05 15.32 -1.42
#